data_AF-A0A962ZNB6-F1
#
_entry.id   AF-A0A962ZNB6-F1
#
_cell.length_a   1.000
_cell.length_b   1.000
_cell.length_c   1.000
_cell.angle_alpha   90.00
_cell.angle_beta   90.00
_cell.angle_gamma   90.00
#
_symmetry.space_group_name_H-M   'P 1'
#
loop_
_entity.id
_entity.type
_entity.pdbx_description
1 polymer ?
#
loop_
_entity_poly.entity_id
_entity_poly.type
_entity_poly.pdbx_seq_one_letter_code
_entity_poly.pdbx_strand_id
1 'polypeptide(L)'
;MAFVTVEKPRPFVTQITLNRPERMNAMAFDVMVPFKEALEEVSFDNDTRVVIVTGAGEGFCSGADLEDPGWMDIFDGLTVPGIARRAMKILDDVIKAIQDMHQPVIGAINGAAIGGGFCLAMATDIRIASTGAYFRPAGINNGLTSAELGLSYLLPRAIGTSRAFEIMLTGR
;
A
#
# COMPACT_ATOMS: atom_id res chain seq x y z
N MET A 1 -6.95 -19.34 -2.05
CA MET A 1 -6.40 -18.82 -0.78
C MET A 1 -6.77 -17.35 -0.69
N ALA A 2 -6.96 -16.80 0.51
CA ALA A 2 -7.26 -15.38 0.66
C ALA A 2 -6.03 -14.52 0.34
N PHE A 3 -6.20 -13.45 -0.44
CA PHE A 3 -5.13 -12.51 -0.78
C PHE A 3 -4.78 -11.54 0.35
N VAL A 4 -5.54 -11.58 1.44
CA VAL A 4 -5.27 -10.85 2.68
C VAL A 4 -5.49 -11.82 3.83
N THR A 5 -4.54 -11.87 4.76
CA THR A 5 -4.68 -12.65 6.00
C THR A 5 -4.56 -11.74 7.21
N VAL A 6 -5.31 -12.07 8.27
CA VAL A 6 -5.30 -11.34 9.55
C VAL A 6 -5.00 -12.32 10.66
N GLU A 7 -3.93 -12.06 11.41
CA GLU A 7 -3.42 -12.94 12.47
C GLU A 7 -3.17 -12.14 13.75
N LYS A 8 -3.24 -12.79 14.91
CA LYS A 8 -2.89 -12.19 16.22
C LYS A 8 -1.65 -12.88 16.79
N PRO A 9 -0.43 -12.54 16.32
CA PRO A 9 0.79 -13.25 16.71
C PRO A 9 1.14 -13.10 18.21
N ARG A 10 0.61 -12.05 18.85
CA ARG A 10 0.77 -11.77 20.29
C ARG A 10 -0.49 -11.09 20.82
N PRO A 11 -0.74 -11.11 22.14
CA PRO A 11 -1.83 -10.33 22.73
C PRO A 11 -1.77 -8.87 22.28
N PHE A 12 -2.93 -8.35 21.87
CA PHE A 12 -3.14 -6.97 21.42
C PHE A 12 -2.39 -6.52 20.17
N VAL A 13 -1.72 -7.45 19.46
CA VAL A 13 -1.04 -7.19 18.20
C VAL A 13 -1.79 -7.91 17.09
N THR A 14 -2.23 -7.16 16.08
CA THR A 14 -2.87 -7.71 14.89
C THR A 14 -1.97 -7.50 13.68
N GLN A 15 -1.68 -8.56 12.95
CA GLN A 15 -0.88 -8.55 11.74
C GLN A 15 -1.80 -8.76 10.53
N ILE A 16 -1.79 -7.81 9.61
CA ILE A 16 -2.47 -7.89 8.31
C ILE A 16 -1.41 -8.11 7.23
N THR A 17 -1.54 -9.20 6.48
CA THR A 17 -0.56 -9.60 5.47
C THR A 17 -1.19 -9.54 4.08
N LEU A 18 -0.56 -8.82 3.16
CA LEU A 18 -0.83 -8.98 1.73
C LEU A 18 -0.27 -10.33 1.28
N ASN A 19 -1.13 -11.21 0.79
CA ASN A 19 -0.84 -12.62 0.58
C ASN A 19 -1.08 -13.05 -0.87
N ARG A 20 -0.42 -12.35 -1.81
CA ARG A 20 -0.35 -12.70 -3.23
C ARG A 20 1.13 -12.72 -3.70
N PRO A 21 1.98 -13.55 -3.05
CA PRO A 21 3.44 -13.49 -3.21
C PRO A 21 3.90 -13.77 -4.65
N GLU A 22 3.18 -14.60 -5.40
CA GLU A 22 3.45 -14.91 -6.81
C GLU A 22 3.29 -13.71 -7.75
N ARG A 23 2.63 -12.63 -7.28
CA ARG A 23 2.50 -11.34 -7.95
C ARG A 23 3.20 -10.21 -7.19
N MET A 24 4.12 -10.54 -6.27
CA MET A 24 4.80 -9.56 -5.40
C MET A 24 3.82 -8.67 -4.63
N ASN A 25 2.66 -9.22 -4.25
CA ASN A 25 1.60 -8.51 -3.52
C ASN A 25 1.14 -7.22 -4.23
N ALA A 26 1.06 -7.26 -5.57
CA ALA A 26 0.59 -6.13 -6.38
C ALA A 26 -0.83 -5.68 -5.98
N MET A 27 -1.10 -4.38 -6.15
CA MET A 27 -2.34 -3.69 -5.81
C MET A 27 -3.42 -3.94 -6.88
N ALA A 28 -3.84 -5.18 -7.04
CA ALA A 28 -5.05 -5.54 -7.76
C ALA A 28 -6.29 -5.28 -6.88
N PHE A 29 -7.45 -5.07 -7.48
CA PHE A 29 -8.67 -4.68 -6.74
C PHE A 29 -9.16 -5.77 -5.78
N ASP A 30 -9.00 -7.03 -6.15
CA ASP A 30 -9.31 -8.21 -5.33
C ASP A 30 -8.33 -8.41 -4.15
N VAL A 31 -7.23 -7.66 -4.10
CA VAL A 31 -6.32 -7.58 -2.95
C VAL A 31 -6.62 -6.34 -2.12
N MET A 32 -6.77 -5.18 -2.77
CA MET A 32 -6.86 -3.88 -2.10
C MET A 32 -8.22 -3.63 -1.44
N VAL A 33 -9.31 -4.12 -2.03
CA VAL A 33 -10.64 -3.99 -1.42
C VAL A 33 -10.72 -4.79 -0.11
N PRO A 34 -10.39 -6.09 -0.08
CA PRO A 34 -10.36 -6.84 1.19
C PRO A 34 -9.33 -6.32 2.18
N PHE A 35 -8.21 -5.76 1.70
CA PHE A 35 -7.20 -5.19 2.59
C PHE A 35 -7.72 -3.93 3.30
N LYS A 36 -8.40 -3.04 2.58
CA LYS A 36 -9.11 -1.89 3.16
C LYS A 36 -10.14 -2.36 4.20
N GLU A 37 -10.96 -3.35 3.84
CA GLU A 37 -11.99 -3.88 4.75
C GLU A 37 -11.37 -4.45 6.04
N ALA A 38 -10.25 -5.19 5.92
CA ALA A 38 -9.54 -5.71 7.07
C ALA A 38 -8.95 -4.59 7.96
N LEU A 39 -8.42 -3.52 7.37
CA LEU A 39 -7.96 -2.35 8.12
C LEU A 39 -9.10 -1.68 8.88
N GLU A 40 -10.25 -1.49 8.23
CA GLU A 40 -11.44 -0.90 8.85
C GLU A 40 -11.97 -1.78 9.99
N GLU A 41 -12.09 -3.09 9.78
CA GLU A 41 -12.52 -4.04 10.82
C GLU A 41 -11.57 -4.01 12.03
N VAL A 42 -10.26 -4.08 11.79
CA VAL A 42 -9.25 -4.01 12.85
C VAL A 42 -9.29 -2.66 13.57
N SER A 43 -9.63 -1.57 12.87
CA SER A 43 -9.78 -0.26 13.49
C SER A 43 -10.91 -0.19 14.51
N PHE A 44 -11.88 -1.10 14.48
CA PHE A 44 -12.94 -1.18 15.51
C PHE A 44 -12.73 -2.30 16.53
N ASP A 45 -11.65 -3.07 16.42
CA ASP A 45 -11.31 -4.13 17.37
C ASP A 45 -10.69 -3.55 18.65
N ASN A 46 -11.46 -3.55 19.74
CA ASN A 46 -11.05 -3.06 21.05
C ASN A 46 -9.88 -3.85 21.68
N ASP A 47 -9.62 -5.08 21.21
CA ASP A 47 -8.46 -5.84 21.66
C ASP A 47 -7.20 -5.46 20.89
N THR A 48 -7.30 -4.85 19.70
CA THR A 48 -6.11 -4.46 18.93
C THR A 48 -5.53 -3.15 19.44
N ARG A 49 -4.26 -3.16 19.85
CA ARG A 49 -3.52 -1.95 20.28
C ARG A 49 -2.45 -1.52 19.30
N VAL A 50 -1.93 -2.44 18.49
CA VAL A 50 -0.91 -2.16 17.46
C VAL A 50 -1.21 -3.02 16.25
N VAL A 51 -1.07 -2.43 15.06
CA VAL A 51 -1.24 -3.11 13.78
C VAL A 51 0.11 -3.27 13.10
N ILE A 52 0.37 -4.45 12.55
CA ILE A 52 1.51 -4.74 11.69
C ILE A 52 0.98 -5.00 10.28
N VAL A 53 1.51 -4.28 9.29
CA VAL A 53 1.25 -4.54 7.87
C VAL A 53 2.51 -5.09 7.23
N THR A 54 2.41 -6.21 6.51
CA THR A 54 3.53 -6.85 5.81
C THR A 54 3.08 -7.49 4.49
N GLY A 55 4.03 -7.83 3.61
CA GLY A 55 3.79 -8.71 2.47
C GLY A 55 4.23 -10.14 2.76
N ALA A 56 3.55 -11.12 2.16
CA ALA A 56 4.00 -12.51 2.10
C ALA A 56 5.10 -12.67 1.03
N GLY A 57 5.96 -13.69 1.20
CA GLY A 57 7.02 -13.98 0.25
C GLY A 57 8.16 -12.97 0.26
N GLU A 58 8.72 -12.69 -0.92
CA GLU A 58 9.97 -11.92 -1.07
C GLU A 58 9.78 -10.40 -1.15
N GLY A 59 8.54 -9.93 -1.26
CA GLY A 59 8.21 -8.51 -1.44
C GLY A 59 7.20 -8.00 -0.44
N PHE A 60 7.26 -6.70 -0.14
CA PHE A 60 6.20 -6.03 0.60
C PHE A 60 5.00 -5.78 -0.32
N CYS A 61 5.19 -4.98 -1.37
CA CYS A 61 4.19 -4.68 -2.39
C CYS A 61 4.87 -4.03 -3.61
N SER A 62 4.62 -4.56 -4.81
CA SER A 62 5.18 -4.05 -6.08
C SER A 62 4.45 -2.85 -6.68
N GLY A 63 3.35 -2.39 -6.07
CA GLY A 63 2.51 -1.31 -6.58
C GLY A 63 1.37 -1.82 -7.44
N ALA A 64 0.84 -0.97 -8.34
CA ALA A 64 -0.29 -1.35 -9.20
C ALA A 64 0.00 -2.64 -9.99
N ASP A 65 -0.95 -3.57 -10.03
CA ASP A 65 -0.84 -4.75 -10.89
C ASP A 65 -1.06 -4.31 -12.34
N LEU A 66 -0.01 -4.35 -13.16
CA LEU A 66 -0.06 -3.92 -14.56
C LEU A 66 -0.51 -5.03 -15.51
N GLU A 67 -0.59 -6.26 -15.03
CA GLU A 67 -0.90 -7.44 -15.84
C GLU A 67 -2.33 -7.94 -15.58
N ASP A 68 -2.77 -7.94 -14.33
CA ASP A 68 -4.09 -8.40 -13.89
C ASP A 68 -4.60 -7.58 -12.68
N PRO A 69 -4.96 -6.30 -12.87
CA PRO A 69 -5.54 -5.47 -11.81
C PRO A 69 -6.95 -5.93 -11.40
N GLY A 70 -7.59 -6.80 -12.18
CA GLY A 70 -9.01 -7.12 -12.08
C GLY A 70 -9.93 -6.06 -12.69
N TRP A 71 -11.23 -6.35 -12.68
CA TRP A 71 -12.29 -5.44 -13.14
C TRP A 71 -13.40 -5.35 -12.08
N MET A 72 -14.06 -4.21 -12.00
CA MET A 72 -15.22 -3.99 -11.14
C MET A 72 -16.31 -3.29 -11.93
N ASP A 73 -17.57 -3.65 -11.69
CA ASP A 73 -18.76 -3.14 -12.39
C ASP A 73 -18.86 -1.59 -12.32
N ILE A 74 -18.25 -0.99 -11.30
CA ILE A 74 -18.13 0.46 -11.19
C ILE A 74 -17.28 1.08 -12.31
N PHE A 75 -16.68 0.32 -13.21
CA PHE A 75 -15.95 0.83 -14.37
C PHE A 75 -16.79 0.81 -15.66
N ASP A 76 -17.95 0.15 -15.63
CA ASP A 76 -18.75 -0.08 -16.82
C ASP A 76 -19.26 1.23 -17.44
N GLY A 77 -19.14 1.31 -18.77
CA GLY A 77 -19.56 2.48 -19.55
C GLY A 77 -18.66 3.73 -19.40
N LEU A 78 -17.54 3.64 -18.68
CA LEU A 78 -16.63 4.76 -18.51
C LEU A 78 -15.59 4.86 -19.63
N THR A 79 -15.13 6.09 -19.85
CA THR A 79 -13.91 6.35 -20.61
C THR A 79 -12.68 5.96 -19.80
N VAL A 80 -11.54 5.77 -20.48
CA VAL A 80 -10.25 5.45 -19.82
C VAL A 80 -9.90 6.43 -18.68
N PRO A 81 -10.04 7.77 -18.84
CA PRO A 81 -9.82 8.69 -17.72
C PRO A 81 -10.81 8.52 -16.56
N GLY A 82 -12.05 8.11 -16.84
CA GLY A 82 -13.06 7.81 -15.84
C GLY A 82 -12.69 6.58 -15.01
N ILE A 83 -12.25 5.51 -15.69
CA ILE A 83 -11.73 4.29 -15.05
C ILE A 83 -10.53 4.64 -14.17
N ALA A 84 -9.54 5.35 -14.72
CA ALA A 84 -8.32 5.73 -14.00
C ALA A 84 -8.63 6.53 -12.71
N ARG A 85 -9.60 7.46 -12.77
CA ARG A 85 -10.02 8.22 -11.58
C ARG A 85 -10.67 7.35 -10.51
N ARG A 86 -11.55 6.42 -10.89
CA ARG A 86 -12.19 5.50 -9.93
C ARG A 86 -11.19 4.51 -9.35
N ALA A 87 -10.32 3.94 -10.19
CA ALA A 87 -9.23 3.08 -9.75
C ALA A 87 -8.31 3.80 -8.75
N MET A 88 -7.89 5.03 -9.04
CA MET A 88 -7.06 5.81 -8.10
C MET A 88 -7.79 6.04 -6.77
N LYS A 89 -9.09 6.34 -6.78
CA LYS A 89 -9.87 6.54 -5.55
C LYS A 89 -9.88 5.30 -4.67
N ILE A 90 -10.02 4.11 -5.25
CA ILE A 90 -10.02 2.84 -4.51
C ILE A 90 -8.68 2.59 -3.84
N LEU A 91 -7.58 2.83 -4.57
CA LEU A 91 -6.23 2.68 -4.00
C LEU A 91 -5.96 3.76 -2.93
N ASP A 92 -6.43 4.99 -3.13
CA ASP A 92 -6.31 6.09 -2.16
C ASP A 92 -7.08 5.81 -0.86
N ASP A 93 -8.21 5.10 -0.96
CA ASP A 93 -9.00 4.72 0.22
C ASP A 93 -8.28 3.72 1.13
N VAL A 94 -7.36 2.90 0.60
CA VAL A 94 -6.48 2.07 1.41
C VAL A 94 -5.54 2.93 2.26
N ILE A 95 -4.95 3.98 1.66
CA ILE A 95 -4.04 4.90 2.35
C ILE A 95 -4.78 5.65 3.46
N LYS A 96 -5.99 6.11 3.16
CA LYS A 96 -6.85 6.79 4.12
C LYS A 96 -7.28 5.86 5.26
N ALA A 97 -7.64 4.62 4.95
CA ALA A 97 -8.00 3.64 5.98
C ALA A 97 -6.87 3.45 7.00
N ILE A 98 -5.60 3.44 6.57
CA ILE A 98 -4.44 3.42 7.47
C ILE A 98 -4.34 4.71 8.29
N GLN A 99 -4.48 5.87 7.67
CA GLN A 99 -4.35 7.18 8.32
C GLN A 99 -5.49 7.49 9.30
N ASP A 100 -6.67 6.90 9.07
CA ASP A 100 -7.85 7.06 9.92
C ASP A 100 -7.86 6.06 11.11
N MET A 101 -6.94 5.09 11.14
CA MET A 101 -6.84 4.16 12.27
C MET A 101 -6.44 4.90 13.55
N HIS A 102 -7.08 4.52 14.66
CA HIS A 102 -6.71 5.04 15.97
C HIS A 102 -5.52 4.27 16.59
N GLN A 103 -5.21 3.07 16.09
CA GLN A 103 -4.07 2.27 16.50
C GLN A 103 -2.81 2.65 15.71
N PRO A 104 -1.62 2.63 16.34
CA PRO A 104 -0.36 2.77 15.60
C PRO A 104 -0.18 1.64 14.59
N VAL A 105 0.23 2.00 13.37
CA VAL A 105 0.46 1.07 12.26
C VAL A 105 1.95 0.96 11.95
N ILE A 106 2.48 -0.24 12.04
CA ILE A 106 3.87 -0.58 11.72
C ILE A 106 3.93 -1.29 10.37
N GLY A 107 4.60 -0.70 9.38
CA GLY A 107 4.98 -1.38 8.16
C GLY A 107 6.23 -2.25 8.37
N ALA A 108 6.07 -3.57 8.40
CA ALA A 108 7.17 -4.51 8.34
C ALA A 108 7.52 -4.76 6.87
N ILE A 109 8.48 -4.00 6.35
CA ILE A 109 8.82 -3.98 4.93
C ILE A 109 9.83 -5.12 4.67
N ASN A 110 9.32 -6.29 4.29
CA ASN A 110 10.10 -7.51 4.13
C ASN A 110 10.96 -7.54 2.84
N GLY A 111 10.65 -6.70 1.84
CA GLY A 111 11.36 -6.66 0.57
C GLY A 111 10.97 -5.46 -0.29
N ALA A 112 10.76 -5.68 -1.59
CA ALA A 112 10.40 -4.63 -2.54
C ALA A 112 9.13 -3.85 -2.12
N ALA A 113 9.24 -2.52 -2.04
CA ALA A 113 8.14 -1.58 -1.86
C ALA A 113 8.19 -0.54 -2.99
N ILE A 114 7.44 -0.78 -4.07
CA ILE A 114 7.59 -0.05 -5.33
C ILE A 114 6.28 0.63 -5.74
N GLY A 115 6.37 1.84 -6.28
CA GLY A 115 5.20 2.58 -6.78
C GLY A 115 4.15 2.72 -5.70
N GLY A 116 2.93 2.22 -5.94
CA GLY A 116 1.88 2.20 -4.93
C GLY A 116 2.25 1.44 -3.64
N GLY A 117 3.12 0.43 -3.71
CA GLY A 117 3.65 -0.25 -2.53
C GLY A 117 4.61 0.61 -1.71
N PHE A 118 5.34 1.52 -2.35
CA PHE A 118 6.10 2.55 -1.64
C PHE A 118 5.16 3.55 -0.97
N CYS A 119 4.10 3.99 -1.67
CA CYS A 119 3.08 4.85 -1.10
C CYS A 119 2.42 4.21 0.13
N LEU A 120 2.07 2.91 0.04
CA LEU A 120 1.53 2.14 1.14
C LEU A 120 2.50 2.05 2.33
N ALA A 121 3.79 1.78 2.08
CA ALA A 121 4.79 1.79 3.14
C ALA A 121 4.91 3.17 3.81
N MET A 122 4.83 4.26 3.03
CA MET A 122 4.87 5.63 3.54
C MET A 122 3.62 6.03 4.32
N ALA A 123 2.49 5.35 4.12
CA ALA A 123 1.25 5.59 4.86
C ALA A 123 1.31 5.12 6.32
N THR A 124 2.15 4.14 6.63
CA THR A 124 2.32 3.62 8.00
C THR A 124 2.99 4.64 8.93
N ASP A 125 2.79 4.53 10.24
CA ASP A 125 3.43 5.43 11.19
C ASP A 125 4.93 5.13 11.32
N ILE A 126 5.26 3.84 11.48
CA ILE A 126 6.62 3.33 11.64
C ILE A 126 6.92 2.33 10.53
N ARG A 127 8.09 2.46 9.90
CA ARG A 127 8.60 1.49 8.93
C ARG A 127 9.79 0.75 9.52
N ILE A 128 9.70 -0.57 9.60
CA ILE A 128 10.82 -1.45 9.91
C ILE A 128 11.18 -2.21 8.64
N ALA A 129 12.33 -1.88 8.06
CA ALA A 129 12.78 -2.42 6.79
C ALA A 129 13.75 -3.59 6.99
N SER A 130 13.54 -4.69 6.26
CA SER A 130 14.51 -5.78 6.18
C SER A 130 15.81 -5.29 5.49
N THR A 131 16.91 -6.01 5.66
CA THR A 131 18.17 -5.69 4.96
C THR A 131 18.08 -5.84 3.44
N GLY A 132 17.08 -6.58 2.94
CA GLY A 132 16.77 -6.73 1.52
C GLY A 132 15.68 -5.79 1.01
N ALA A 133 15.11 -4.95 1.87
CA ALA A 133 14.06 -4.02 1.49
C ALA A 133 14.62 -2.88 0.65
N TYR A 134 13.89 -2.49 -0.39
CA TYR A 134 14.19 -1.33 -1.20
C TYR A 134 12.91 -0.62 -1.62
N PHE A 135 13.04 0.69 -1.80
CA PHE A 135 11.92 1.60 -2.04
C PHE A 135 12.15 2.32 -3.35
N ARG A 136 11.12 2.40 -4.21
CA ARG A 136 11.24 3.08 -5.50
C ARG A 136 9.91 3.71 -5.93
N PRO A 137 9.86 5.01 -6.25
CA PRO A 137 8.64 5.65 -6.73
C PRO A 137 8.49 5.45 -8.25
N ALA A 138 8.17 4.21 -8.66
CA ALA A 138 8.16 3.82 -10.07
C ALA A 138 7.05 4.47 -10.92
N GLY A 139 6.13 5.24 -10.32
CA GLY A 139 5.06 5.93 -11.04
C GLY A 139 5.59 6.79 -12.19
N ILE A 140 6.67 7.56 -11.95
CA ILE A 140 7.30 8.42 -12.98
C ILE A 140 7.84 7.63 -14.18
N ASN A 141 8.30 6.39 -13.94
CA ASN A 141 8.82 5.52 -15.01
C ASN A 141 7.70 4.99 -15.91
N ASN A 142 6.47 4.95 -15.41
CA ASN A 142 5.30 4.45 -16.11
C ASN A 142 4.43 5.59 -16.69
N GLY A 143 4.96 6.81 -16.76
CA GLY A 143 4.24 7.99 -17.26
C GLY A 143 3.25 8.60 -16.27
N LEU A 144 3.34 8.24 -14.98
CA LEU A 144 2.59 8.86 -13.90
C LEU A 144 3.41 9.99 -13.25
N THR A 145 2.92 10.50 -12.14
CA THR A 145 3.38 11.75 -11.52
C THR A 145 4.38 11.55 -10.38
N SER A 146 4.59 10.32 -9.90
CA SER A 146 5.39 10.04 -8.69
C SER A 146 4.79 10.66 -7.42
N ALA A 147 3.52 11.07 -7.49
CA ALA A 147 2.80 11.80 -6.44
C ALA A 147 1.53 11.06 -6.02
N GLU A 148 1.34 9.83 -6.52
CA GLU A 148 0.16 9.01 -6.28
C GLU A 148 0.04 8.68 -4.79
N LEU A 149 -1.19 8.43 -4.34
CA LEU A 149 -1.45 7.82 -3.03
C LEU A 149 -0.76 8.55 -1.86
N GLY A 150 -0.71 9.88 -1.93
CA GLY A 150 -0.16 10.75 -0.89
C GLY A 150 1.37 10.84 -0.85
N LEU A 151 2.10 10.23 -1.79
CA LEU A 151 3.57 10.20 -1.73
C LEU A 151 4.20 11.60 -1.77
N SER A 152 3.64 12.51 -2.56
CA SER A 152 4.05 13.92 -2.64
C SER A 152 3.86 14.70 -1.34
N TYR A 153 3.04 14.19 -0.42
CA TYR A 153 2.82 14.77 0.91
C TYR A 153 3.66 14.07 1.99
N LEU A 154 3.68 12.74 1.96
CA LEU A 154 4.27 11.89 3.01
C LEU A 154 5.79 11.80 2.91
N LEU A 155 6.33 11.59 1.70
CA LEU A 155 7.77 11.41 1.52
C LEU A 155 8.58 12.65 1.91
N PRO A 156 8.21 13.88 1.48
CA PRO A 156 8.94 15.07 1.90
C PRO A 156 8.95 15.30 3.42
N ARG A 157 7.91 14.86 4.13
CA ARG A 157 7.85 14.94 5.60
C ARG A 157 8.75 13.93 6.29
N ALA A 158 8.95 12.77 5.66
CA ALA A 158 9.81 11.73 6.20
C ALA A 158 11.30 11.98 5.96
N ILE A 159 11.68 12.50 4.78
CA ILE A 159 13.11 12.58 4.37
C ILE A 159 13.57 13.97 3.94
N GLY A 160 12.71 14.98 4.06
CA GLY A 160 12.96 16.34 3.57
C GLY A 160 12.66 16.49 2.07
N THR A 161 12.29 17.70 1.67
CA THR A 161 11.84 18.01 0.30
C THR A 161 12.90 17.72 -0.76
N SER A 162 14.16 18.16 -0.57
CA SER A 162 15.20 17.99 -1.60
C SER A 162 15.45 16.53 -1.96
N ARG A 163 15.56 15.64 -0.97
CA ARG A 163 15.75 14.20 -1.20
C ARG A 163 14.51 13.55 -1.80
N ALA A 164 13.33 13.95 -1.33
CA ALA A 164 12.06 13.45 -1.88
C ALA A 164 11.93 13.80 -3.37
N PHE A 165 12.17 15.05 -3.76
CA PHE A 165 12.10 15.46 -5.16
C PHE A 165 13.16 14.77 -6.03
N GLU A 166 14.38 14.58 -5.54
CA GLU A 166 15.39 13.80 -6.26
C GLU A 166 14.88 12.39 -6.57
N ILE A 167 14.41 11.66 -5.55
CA ILE A 167 13.90 10.30 -5.68
C ILE A 167 12.66 10.26 -6.59
N MET A 168 11.70 11.16 -6.37
CA MET A 168 10.43 11.21 -7.11
C MET A 168 10.63 11.57 -8.60
N LEU A 169 11.50 12.54 -8.91
CA LEU A 169 11.73 12.99 -10.29
C LEU A 169 12.66 12.05 -11.07
N THR A 170 13.58 11.38 -10.40
CA THR A 170 14.50 10.43 -11.06
C THR A 170 13.95 9.00 -11.13
N GLY A 171 12.97 8.65 -10.28
CA GLY A 171 12.40 7.31 -10.21
C GLY A 171 13.38 6.26 -9.68
N ARG A 172 14.37 6.69 -8.89
CA ARG A 172 15.40 5.82 -8.29
C ARG A 172 14.93 5.15 -7.01
#